data_AF-A0A9E8CFJ2-F1
#
_entry.id   AF-A0A9E8CFJ2-F1
#
_cell.length_a   1.000
_cell.length_b   1.000
_cell.length_c   1.000
_cell.angle_alpha   90.00
_cell.angle_beta   90.00
_cell.angle_gamma   90.00
#
_symmetry.space_group_name_H-M   'P 1'
#
loop_
_entity.id
_entity.type
_entity.pdbx_description
1 polymer ?
#
loop_
_entity_poly.entity_id
_entity_poly.type
_entity_poly.pdbx_seq_one_letter_code
_entity_poly.pdbx_strand_id
1 'polypeptide(L)'
;MIELQPLDIPLAAPLPWPMLEPDGQLLVPKGDVIHSPEEIDLLFTLHRPHRRMDVATPASAEFAHSQFPQPLLPDMDDAPADERSIALERLGLRPGGVLTVRLTAGAGQSKGSARVIGYSPQRHLLITVPTDNGRSLMPVKDELLEIHSFSGEGIASFECTVMAVCRLPFEYAVLSPPRRIKRRPLRKSLRIRANVVGKMLVSGEPPRMIHISDLSTTGASFRSAHRLEVSGAPARLRFRVKTRDYHSELVAPALIRSEKPAGDLPNVYQYGVEFLELAAAQKMLLQCFIYEQLLWGGQRIV
;
A
#
# COMPACT_ATOMS: atom_id res chain seq x y z
N MET A 1 29.07 -8.83 9.71
CA MET A 1 27.95 -8.03 10.25
C MET A 1 27.66 -8.57 11.65
N ILE A 2 27.37 -7.70 12.62
CA ILE A 2 27.00 -8.10 13.98
C ILE A 2 25.51 -7.80 14.14
N GLU A 3 24.71 -8.80 14.50
CA GLU A 3 23.29 -8.62 14.85
C GLU A 3 23.20 -7.79 16.13
N LEU A 4 22.34 -6.78 16.12
CA LEU A 4 22.11 -5.91 17.27
C LEU A 4 20.97 -6.47 18.11
N GLN A 5 20.97 -6.19 19.41
CA GLN A 5 19.85 -6.42 20.33
C GLN A 5 19.21 -5.08 20.72
N PRO A 6 17.94 -5.04 21.16
CA PRO A 6 17.29 -3.79 21.57
C PRO A 6 18.06 -3.01 22.64
N LEU A 7 18.75 -3.73 23.53
CA LEU A 7 19.58 -3.16 24.60
C LEU A 7 20.87 -2.50 24.09
N ASP A 8 21.32 -2.82 22.86
CA ASP A 8 22.51 -2.23 22.26
C ASP A 8 22.23 -0.82 21.67
N ILE A 9 20.96 -0.40 21.65
CA ILE A 9 20.52 0.85 21.04
C ILE A 9 20.49 1.96 22.10
N PRO A 10 21.30 3.02 21.96
CA PRO A 10 21.25 4.15 22.88
C PRO A 10 19.94 4.94 22.70
N LEU A 11 19.16 5.06 23.77
CA LEU A 11 17.93 5.85 23.80
C LEU A 11 18.22 7.35 23.91
N ALA A 12 17.50 8.15 23.12
CA ALA A 12 17.60 9.61 23.08
C ALA A 12 19.02 10.16 22.86
N ALA A 13 19.94 9.34 22.34
CA ALA A 13 21.29 9.73 21.98
C ALA A 13 21.61 9.35 20.52
N PRO A 14 22.54 10.07 19.85
CA PRO A 14 22.90 9.79 18.47
C PRO A 14 23.49 8.38 18.31
N LEU A 15 23.03 7.62 17.31
CA LEU A 15 23.57 6.30 17.03
C LEU A 15 25.07 6.37 16.70
N PRO A 16 25.94 5.60 17.39
CA PRO A 16 27.39 5.64 17.18
C PRO A 16 27.82 4.99 15.84
N TRP A 17 26.97 4.14 15.28
CA TRP A 17 27.19 3.40 14.03
C TRP A 17 25.91 3.42 13.17
N PRO A 18 26.00 3.18 11.85
CA PRO A 18 24.82 3.00 11.01
C PRO A 18 24.15 1.65 11.28
N MET A 19 22.83 1.67 11.46
CA MET A 19 21.99 0.47 11.56
C MET A 19 21.66 -0.05 10.16
N LEU A 20 21.94 -1.31 9.90
CA LEU A 20 21.80 -1.96 8.61
C LEU A 20 20.87 -3.18 8.70
N GLU A 21 20.34 -3.62 7.58
CA GLU A 21 19.66 -4.91 7.40
C GLU A 21 20.72 -6.01 7.15
N PRO A 22 20.41 -7.33 7.24
CA PRO A 22 21.40 -8.39 7.01
C PRO A 22 22.08 -8.34 5.63
N ASP A 23 21.38 -7.80 4.62
CA ASP A 23 21.90 -7.61 3.27
C ASP A 23 22.79 -6.36 3.10
N GLY A 24 22.98 -5.59 4.17
CA GLY A 24 23.77 -4.37 4.18
C GLY A 24 23.01 -3.11 3.74
N GLN A 25 21.69 -3.19 3.52
CA GLN A 25 20.86 -2.00 3.29
C GLN A 25 20.82 -1.11 4.54
N LEU A 26 20.93 0.20 4.37
CA LEU A 26 20.86 1.16 5.48
C LEU A 26 19.42 1.31 6.00
N LEU A 27 19.23 1.06 7.29
CA LEU A 27 17.99 1.32 8.02
C LEU A 27 18.03 2.70 8.68
N VAL A 28 19.03 2.93 9.56
CA VAL A 28 19.18 4.20 10.28
C VAL A 28 20.62 4.68 10.13
N PRO A 29 20.87 5.93 9.70
CA PRO A 29 22.22 6.45 9.57
C PRO A 29 22.88 6.64 10.93
N LYS A 30 24.21 6.61 10.94
CA LYS A 30 25.00 7.06 12.09
C LYS A 30 24.61 8.49 12.44
N GLY A 31 24.46 8.76 13.73
CA GLY A 31 24.13 10.08 14.27
C GLY A 31 22.64 10.40 14.35
N ASP A 32 21.75 9.58 13.78
CA ASP A 32 20.32 9.74 14.01
C ASP A 32 19.96 9.28 15.44
N VAL A 33 18.99 9.97 16.04
CA VAL A 33 18.49 9.70 17.40
C VAL A 33 17.19 8.92 17.32
N ILE A 34 17.07 7.87 18.14
CA ILE A 34 15.83 7.12 18.40
C ILE A 34 15.31 7.58 19.76
N HIS A 35 14.07 8.07 19.80
CA HIS A 35 13.57 8.84 20.95
C HIS A 35 12.81 7.98 21.96
N SER A 36 12.36 6.78 21.58
CA SER A 36 11.58 5.95 22.49
C SER A 36 11.85 4.44 22.34
N PRO A 37 11.60 3.65 23.41
CA PRO A 37 11.70 2.19 23.35
C PRO A 37 10.72 1.56 22.35
N GLU A 38 9.52 2.13 22.20
CA GLU A 38 8.51 1.61 21.27
C GLU A 38 8.97 1.77 19.80
N GLU A 39 9.77 2.78 19.48
CA GLU A 39 10.42 2.92 18.18
C GLU A 39 11.46 1.82 17.95
N ILE A 40 12.20 1.43 18.99
CA ILE A 40 13.14 0.30 18.94
C ILE A 40 12.35 -0.99 18.70
N ASP A 41 11.30 -1.26 19.48
CA ASP A 41 10.48 -2.46 19.34
C ASP A 41 9.87 -2.56 17.93
N LEU A 42 9.37 -1.45 17.37
CA LEU A 42 8.87 -1.41 16.00
C LEU A 42 9.96 -1.81 14.99
N LEU A 43 11.17 -1.26 15.12
CA LEU A 43 12.29 -1.58 14.22
C LEU A 43 12.69 -3.05 14.33
N PHE A 44 12.80 -3.60 15.54
CA PHE A 44 13.17 -5.00 15.77
C PHE A 44 12.07 -6.00 15.42
N THR A 45 10.81 -5.55 15.43
CA THR A 45 9.67 -6.35 14.97
C THR A 45 9.63 -6.46 13.44
N LEU A 46 9.98 -5.37 12.73
CA LEU A 46 9.85 -5.28 11.27
C LEU A 46 11.15 -5.57 10.51
N HIS A 47 12.31 -5.49 11.18
CA HIS A 47 13.64 -5.65 10.59
C HIS A 47 14.53 -6.55 11.44
N ARG A 48 15.69 -6.94 10.89
CA ARG A 48 16.77 -7.57 11.67
C ARG A 48 17.99 -6.65 11.72
N PRO A 49 18.05 -5.70 12.67
CA PRO A 49 19.13 -4.72 12.74
C PRO A 49 20.52 -5.36 12.91
N HIS A 50 21.47 -4.96 12.08
CA HIS A 50 22.87 -5.34 12.11
C HIS A 50 23.78 -4.10 12.04
N ARG A 51 25.02 -4.22 12.49
CA ARG A 51 26.09 -3.25 12.24
C ARG A 51 27.26 -3.87 11.48
N ARG A 52 27.93 -3.04 10.68
CA ARG A 52 29.16 -3.44 9.96
C ARG A 52 30.35 -3.43 10.94
N MET A 53 31.25 -4.41 10.82
CA MET A 53 32.58 -4.31 11.43
C MET A 53 33.47 -3.49 10.51
N ASP A 54 34.18 -2.52 11.06
CA ASP A 54 34.92 -1.50 10.31
C ASP A 54 35.87 -2.10 9.27
N VAL A 55 35.55 -1.87 8.00
CA VAL A 55 36.50 -1.88 6.88
C VAL A 55 36.07 -0.79 5.92
N ALA A 56 36.87 0.27 5.87
CA ALA A 56 36.78 1.37 4.92
C ALA A 56 37.10 0.88 3.50
N THR A 57 36.31 1.29 2.50
CA THR A 57 36.73 1.24 1.10
C THR A 57 35.97 2.33 0.31
N PRO A 58 36.61 2.94 -0.71
CA PRO A 58 36.39 4.33 -1.07
C PRO A 58 35.50 4.53 -2.30
N ALA A 59 35.42 5.81 -2.65
CA ALA A 59 34.66 6.48 -3.70
C ALA A 59 34.87 6.00 -5.14
N SER A 60 33.89 6.32 -5.98
CA SER A 60 34.01 6.53 -7.44
C SER A 60 32.64 6.96 -7.96
N ALA A 61 32.46 7.76 -9.01
CA ALA A 61 33.26 8.70 -9.78
C ALA A 61 32.23 9.43 -10.68
N GLU A 62 32.48 10.70 -11.03
CA GLU A 62 31.71 11.45 -12.03
C GLU A 62 31.93 10.87 -13.43
N PHE A 63 30.93 10.99 -14.34
CA PHE A 63 31.07 11.46 -15.74
C PHE A 63 29.72 11.46 -16.48
N ALA A 64 29.72 12.06 -17.67
CA ALA A 64 28.67 12.88 -18.27
C ALA A 64 27.66 12.19 -19.22
N HIS A 65 26.51 12.87 -19.34
CA HIS A 65 25.56 13.03 -20.46
C HIS A 65 25.54 12.01 -21.63
N SER A 66 24.35 11.45 -21.87
CA SER A 66 23.87 11.10 -23.22
C SER A 66 22.34 11.11 -23.28
N GLN A 67 21.80 11.64 -24.39
CA GLN A 67 20.38 11.86 -24.69
C GLN A 67 19.72 10.70 -25.46
N PHE A 68 18.38 10.81 -25.59
CA PHE A 68 17.43 10.19 -26.56
C PHE A 68 16.76 8.87 -26.16
N PRO A 69 15.60 8.45 -26.74
CA PRO A 69 14.51 9.16 -27.45
C PRO A 69 13.08 8.80 -26.92
N GLN A 70 12.02 9.45 -27.44
CA GLN A 70 10.61 9.06 -27.25
C GLN A 70 10.18 8.00 -28.27
N PRO A 71 9.25 7.09 -27.91
CA PRO A 71 8.39 6.42 -28.88
C PRO A 71 6.91 6.84 -28.74
N LEU A 72 6.36 7.26 -29.88
CA LEU A 72 4.92 7.28 -30.19
C LEU A 72 4.45 5.84 -30.44
N LEU A 73 3.20 5.53 -30.07
CA LEU A 73 2.50 4.33 -30.56
C LEU A 73 1.15 4.72 -31.17
N PRO A 74 0.71 4.00 -32.23
CA PRO A 74 -0.36 4.44 -33.12
C PRO A 74 -1.75 3.96 -32.67
N ASP A 75 -2.75 4.72 -33.12
CA ASP A 75 -4.17 4.32 -33.16
C ASP A 75 -4.38 3.15 -34.14
N MET A 76 -5.29 2.23 -33.80
CA MET A 76 -6.09 1.52 -34.80
C MET A 76 -7.45 1.08 -34.22
N ASP A 77 -8.43 1.27 -35.09
CA ASP A 77 -9.88 1.31 -34.94
C ASP A 77 -10.59 -0.03 -34.67
N ASP A 78 -11.74 0.15 -34.01
CA ASP A 78 -13.09 -0.38 -34.26
C ASP A 78 -13.38 -1.84 -34.66
N ALA A 79 -14.36 -2.42 -33.95
CA ALA A 79 -15.68 -2.89 -34.43
C ALA A 79 -16.19 -4.17 -33.67
N PRO A 80 -17.49 -4.55 -33.72
CA PRO A 80 -18.31 -4.75 -32.53
C PRO A 80 -18.85 -6.18 -32.36
N ALA A 81 -19.47 -6.49 -31.20
CA ALA A 81 -20.63 -7.39 -31.02
C ALA A 81 -20.83 -7.90 -29.56
N ASP A 82 -20.56 -7.12 -28.50
CA ASP A 82 -20.83 -7.63 -27.13
C ASP A 82 -21.11 -6.57 -26.04
N GLU A 83 -21.74 -5.45 -26.40
CA GLU A 83 -21.94 -4.27 -25.52
C GLU A 83 -22.57 -4.57 -24.14
N ARG A 84 -23.21 -5.73 -23.97
CA ARG A 84 -24.00 -6.08 -22.79
C ARG A 84 -23.22 -6.94 -21.79
N SER A 85 -22.30 -7.77 -22.26
CA SER A 85 -21.29 -8.50 -21.47
C SER A 85 -20.18 -7.53 -21.04
N ILE A 86 -19.83 -6.60 -21.93
CA ILE A 86 -18.86 -5.51 -21.73
C ILE A 86 -19.24 -4.59 -20.55
N ALA A 87 -20.53 -4.39 -20.26
CA ALA A 87 -20.96 -3.51 -19.16
C ALA A 87 -20.59 -4.04 -17.76
N LEU A 88 -20.72 -5.35 -17.53
CA LEU A 88 -20.36 -6.01 -16.27
C LEU A 88 -18.85 -6.28 -16.20
N GLU A 89 -18.21 -6.61 -17.32
CA GLU A 89 -16.75 -6.73 -17.39
C GLU A 89 -16.04 -5.40 -17.09
N ARG A 90 -16.59 -4.28 -17.53
CA ARG A 90 -16.10 -2.93 -17.18
C ARG A 90 -16.29 -2.59 -15.69
N LEU A 91 -17.07 -3.37 -14.94
CA LEU A 91 -17.12 -3.32 -13.47
C LEU A 91 -16.14 -4.30 -12.81
N GLY A 92 -15.32 -5.03 -13.58
CA GLY A 92 -14.41 -6.03 -13.02
C GLY A 92 -15.10 -7.31 -12.55
N LEU A 93 -16.34 -7.56 -12.98
CA LEU A 93 -17.15 -8.72 -12.56
C LEU A 93 -16.89 -9.94 -13.45
N ARG A 94 -15.62 -10.34 -13.52
CA ARG A 94 -15.19 -11.56 -14.21
C ARG A 94 -15.30 -12.76 -13.25
N PRO A 95 -15.68 -13.97 -13.71
CA PRO A 95 -15.59 -15.18 -12.90
C PRO A 95 -14.22 -15.32 -12.23
N GLY A 96 -14.21 -15.63 -10.93
CA GLY A 96 -13.01 -15.66 -10.08
C GLY A 96 -12.55 -14.30 -9.55
N GLY A 97 -13.08 -13.19 -10.06
CA GLY A 97 -12.76 -11.84 -9.62
C GLY A 97 -13.05 -11.62 -8.13
N VAL A 98 -12.12 -10.97 -7.43
CA VAL A 98 -12.24 -10.71 -5.99
C VAL A 98 -13.09 -9.47 -5.75
N LEU A 99 -14.06 -9.61 -4.85
CA LEU A 99 -14.94 -8.56 -4.37
C LEU A 99 -14.65 -8.27 -2.91
N THR A 100 -14.79 -7.00 -2.53
CA THR A 100 -15.01 -6.59 -1.15
C THR A 100 -16.50 -6.35 -0.96
N VAL A 101 -17.11 -7.06 -0.04
CA VAL A 101 -18.55 -6.98 0.26
C VAL A 101 -18.72 -6.41 1.65
N ARG A 102 -19.50 -5.35 1.77
CA ARG A 102 -19.91 -4.76 3.03
C ARG A 102 -21.38 -5.07 3.27
N LEU A 103 -21.65 -5.77 4.35
CA LEU A 103 -22.99 -6.10 4.82
C LEU A 103 -23.51 -4.89 5.59
N THR A 104 -24.73 -4.44 5.26
CA THR A 104 -25.30 -3.23 5.85
C THR A 104 -26.28 -3.54 6.99
N ALA A 105 -26.66 -4.81 7.19
CA ALA A 105 -27.54 -5.21 8.28
C ALA A 105 -26.77 -5.47 9.59
N GLY A 106 -27.32 -4.99 10.71
CA GLY A 106 -26.83 -5.25 12.07
C GLY A 106 -26.05 -4.09 12.72
N ALA A 107 -25.85 -4.16 14.05
CA ALA A 107 -25.20 -3.13 14.88
C ALA A 107 -23.71 -2.88 14.58
N GLY A 108 -23.17 -3.47 13.52
CA GLY A 108 -21.81 -3.27 13.04
C GLY A 108 -21.75 -3.52 11.54
N GLN A 109 -21.17 -2.57 10.82
CA GLN A 109 -20.89 -2.70 9.39
C GLN A 109 -19.79 -3.75 9.21
N SER A 110 -20.15 -4.99 8.89
CA SER A 110 -19.17 -6.06 8.66
C SER A 110 -18.71 -6.06 7.20
N LYS A 111 -17.44 -6.37 6.97
CA LYS A 111 -16.82 -6.37 5.63
C LYS A 111 -16.07 -7.68 5.43
N GLY A 112 -16.32 -8.35 4.32
CA GLY A 112 -15.62 -9.56 3.92
C GLY A 112 -15.14 -9.52 2.47
N SER A 113 -14.38 -10.53 2.09
CA SER A 113 -14.01 -10.79 0.70
C SER A 113 -14.85 -11.93 0.12
N ALA A 114 -15.31 -11.78 -1.11
CA ALA A 114 -16.02 -12.80 -1.86
C ALA A 114 -15.41 -12.94 -3.27
N ARG A 115 -15.76 -14.00 -3.99
CA ARG A 115 -15.41 -14.16 -5.41
C ARG A 115 -16.65 -14.21 -6.28
N VAL A 116 -16.56 -13.64 -7.47
CA VAL A 116 -17.58 -13.78 -8.51
C VAL A 116 -17.60 -15.22 -9.00
N ILE A 117 -18.75 -15.87 -8.94
CA ILE A 117 -19.00 -17.16 -9.59
C ILE A 117 -19.39 -16.92 -11.05
N GLY A 118 -20.29 -15.96 -11.27
CA GLY A 118 -20.77 -15.59 -12.59
C GLY A 118 -22.01 -14.70 -12.51
N TYR A 119 -22.76 -14.63 -13.59
CA TYR A 119 -24.00 -13.87 -13.66
C TYR A 119 -25.05 -14.62 -14.48
N SER A 120 -26.33 -14.43 -14.13
CA SER A 120 -27.43 -14.98 -14.91
C SER A 120 -27.72 -14.13 -16.16
N PRO A 121 -28.48 -14.65 -17.15
CA PRO A 121 -28.96 -13.84 -18.28
C PRO A 121 -29.74 -12.59 -17.87
N GLN A 122 -30.41 -12.62 -16.72
CA GLN A 122 -31.13 -11.49 -16.11
C GLN A 122 -30.21 -10.57 -15.29
N ARG A 123 -28.89 -10.76 -15.36
CA ARG A 123 -27.84 -9.97 -14.69
C ARG A 123 -27.85 -10.08 -13.17
N HIS A 124 -28.41 -11.13 -12.62
CA HIS A 124 -28.19 -11.47 -11.21
C HIS A 124 -26.74 -11.86 -11.03
N LEU A 125 -26.07 -11.30 -10.02
CA LEU A 125 -24.67 -11.59 -9.72
C LEU A 125 -24.59 -12.77 -8.74
N LEU A 126 -23.83 -13.80 -9.08
CA LEU A 126 -23.59 -14.94 -8.21
C LEU A 126 -22.20 -14.78 -7.58
N ILE A 127 -22.13 -14.84 -6.26
CA ILE A 127 -20.88 -14.70 -5.50
C ILE A 127 -20.75 -15.82 -4.48
N THR A 128 -19.51 -16.16 -4.11
CA THR A 128 -19.27 -16.95 -2.90
C THR A 128 -19.76 -16.19 -1.67
N VAL A 129 -20.06 -16.89 -0.58
CA VAL A 129 -20.34 -16.22 0.70
C VAL A 129 -19.13 -15.35 1.09
N PRO A 130 -19.32 -14.08 1.49
CA PRO A 130 -18.22 -13.25 1.95
C PRO A 130 -17.56 -13.83 3.19
N THR A 131 -16.23 -13.76 3.26
CA THR A 131 -15.45 -14.21 4.41
C THR A 131 -14.60 -13.08 4.97
N ASP A 132 -14.57 -12.93 6.29
CA ASP A 132 -13.68 -12.01 7.00
C ASP A 132 -12.74 -12.80 7.90
N ASN A 133 -11.44 -12.75 7.64
CA ASN A 133 -10.41 -13.54 8.34
C ASN A 133 -10.77 -15.03 8.51
N GLY A 134 -11.34 -15.64 7.46
CA GLY A 134 -11.76 -17.05 7.45
C GLY A 134 -13.14 -17.33 8.05
N ARG A 135 -13.78 -16.34 8.70
CA ARG A 135 -15.15 -16.45 9.20
C ARG A 135 -16.16 -16.09 8.10
N SER A 136 -17.09 -16.99 7.82
CA SER A 136 -18.20 -16.72 6.89
C SER A 136 -19.12 -15.63 7.44
N LEU A 137 -19.35 -14.60 6.64
CA LEU A 137 -20.32 -13.54 6.85
C LEU A 137 -21.54 -13.85 5.99
N MET A 138 -22.52 -14.53 6.59
CA MET A 138 -23.73 -14.94 5.87
C MET A 138 -24.65 -13.74 5.61
N PRO A 139 -24.87 -13.36 4.34
CA PRO A 139 -25.86 -12.35 4.02
C PRO A 139 -27.27 -12.86 4.33
N VAL A 140 -28.21 -11.96 4.57
CA VAL A 140 -29.63 -12.31 4.75
C VAL A 140 -30.39 -11.94 3.48
N LYS A 141 -31.42 -12.71 3.14
CA LYS A 141 -32.33 -12.37 2.04
C LYS A 141 -32.88 -10.95 2.24
N ASP A 142 -32.99 -10.20 1.14
CA ASP A 142 -33.47 -8.82 1.07
C ASP A 142 -32.53 -7.77 1.72
N GLU A 143 -31.36 -8.19 2.22
CA GLU A 143 -30.32 -7.29 2.70
C GLU A 143 -29.67 -6.51 1.55
N LEU A 144 -29.37 -5.24 1.79
CA LEU A 144 -28.58 -4.40 0.88
C LEU A 144 -27.08 -4.59 1.15
N LEU A 145 -26.31 -4.84 0.10
CA LEU A 145 -24.86 -4.98 0.15
C LEU A 145 -24.19 -3.86 -0.63
N GLU A 146 -23.14 -3.27 -0.05
CA GLU A 146 -22.22 -2.40 -0.79
C GLU A 146 -21.04 -3.25 -1.29
N ILE A 147 -20.84 -3.26 -2.60
CA ILE A 147 -19.83 -4.10 -3.26
C ILE A 147 -18.78 -3.21 -3.92
N HIS A 148 -17.52 -3.56 -3.65
CA HIS A 148 -16.35 -2.97 -4.28
C HIS A 148 -15.63 -4.02 -5.11
N SER A 149 -15.35 -3.68 -6.36
CA SER A 149 -14.69 -4.53 -7.34
C SER A 149 -13.57 -3.75 -8.04
N PHE A 150 -12.59 -4.47 -8.57
CA PHE A 150 -11.48 -3.90 -9.32
C PHE A 150 -11.58 -4.31 -10.79
N SER A 151 -11.65 -3.34 -11.69
CA SER A 151 -11.82 -3.57 -13.14
C SER A 151 -10.53 -3.51 -13.94
N GLY A 152 -9.36 -3.40 -13.30
CA GLY A 152 -8.09 -3.11 -13.97
C GLY A 152 -7.84 -1.60 -14.13
N GLU A 153 -8.87 -0.86 -14.54
CA GLU A 153 -8.80 0.60 -14.75
C GLU A 153 -9.19 1.43 -13.52
N GLY A 154 -9.78 0.78 -12.51
CA GLY A 154 -10.25 1.47 -11.31
C GLY A 154 -11.06 0.60 -10.37
N ILE A 155 -11.59 1.25 -9.33
CA ILE A 155 -12.48 0.61 -8.35
C ILE A 155 -13.91 1.00 -8.73
N ALA A 156 -14.77 0.00 -8.94
CA ALA A 156 -16.20 0.18 -9.05
C ALA A 156 -16.87 -0.13 -7.70
N SER A 157 -17.69 0.81 -7.23
CA SER A 157 -18.54 0.70 -6.04
C SER A 157 -20.00 0.68 -6.49
N PHE A 158 -20.79 -0.27 -6.02
CA PHE A 158 -22.21 -0.36 -6.36
C PHE A 158 -22.99 -1.09 -5.27
N GLU A 159 -24.32 -1.00 -5.35
CA GLU A 159 -25.24 -1.62 -4.41
C GLU A 159 -25.95 -2.82 -5.07
N CYS A 160 -26.11 -3.90 -4.31
CA CYS A 160 -26.85 -5.09 -4.70
C CYS A 160 -27.74 -5.55 -3.55
N THR A 161 -28.94 -6.04 -3.83
CA THR A 161 -29.81 -6.68 -2.84
C THR A 161 -29.65 -8.20 -2.89
N VAL A 162 -29.59 -8.85 -1.74
CA VAL A 162 -29.53 -10.32 -1.66
C VAL A 162 -30.87 -10.90 -2.08
N MET A 163 -30.90 -11.63 -3.19
CA MET A 163 -32.10 -12.28 -3.70
C MET A 163 -32.30 -13.66 -3.07
N ALA A 164 -31.20 -14.39 -2.88
CA ALA A 164 -31.19 -15.70 -2.26
C ALA A 164 -29.81 -16.04 -1.68
N VAL A 165 -29.79 -16.87 -0.65
CA VAL A 165 -28.58 -17.54 -0.17
C VAL A 165 -28.78 -19.04 -0.30
N CYS A 166 -27.93 -19.67 -1.08
CA CYS A 166 -27.96 -21.09 -1.37
C CYS A 166 -26.87 -21.78 -0.56
N ARG A 167 -27.17 -22.96 0.00
CA ARG A 167 -26.23 -23.74 0.82
C ARG A 167 -25.79 -25.06 0.20
N LEU A 168 -26.46 -25.47 -0.88
CA LEU A 168 -26.20 -26.72 -1.58
C LEU A 168 -25.98 -26.43 -3.07
N PRO A 169 -25.05 -27.13 -3.75
CA PRO A 169 -24.09 -28.09 -3.19
C PRO A 169 -22.95 -27.44 -2.38
N PHE A 170 -22.84 -26.12 -2.41
CA PHE A 170 -21.96 -25.31 -1.59
C PHE A 170 -22.62 -23.95 -1.30
N GLU A 171 -22.01 -23.14 -0.44
CA GLU A 171 -22.60 -21.87 -0.01
C GLU A 171 -22.29 -20.72 -1.00
N TYR A 172 -23.34 -20.07 -1.52
CA TYR A 172 -23.23 -18.91 -2.40
C TYR A 172 -24.44 -17.98 -2.26
N ALA A 173 -24.29 -16.73 -2.69
CA ALA A 173 -25.37 -15.74 -2.71
C ALA A 173 -25.72 -15.35 -4.15
N VAL A 174 -27.01 -15.20 -4.40
CA VAL A 174 -27.57 -14.62 -5.63
C VAL A 174 -27.99 -13.20 -5.33
N LEU A 175 -27.46 -12.26 -6.09
CA LEU A 175 -27.65 -10.83 -5.87
C LEU A 175 -28.43 -10.19 -7.02
N SER A 176 -29.13 -9.11 -6.74
CA SER A 176 -29.77 -8.28 -7.76
C SER A 176 -28.72 -7.72 -8.74
N PRO A 177 -29.15 -7.28 -9.94
CA PRO A 177 -28.27 -6.50 -10.80
C PRO A 177 -27.69 -5.28 -10.07
N PRO A 178 -26.42 -4.91 -10.34
CA PRO A 178 -25.78 -3.74 -9.72
C PRO A 178 -26.56 -2.44 -9.93
N ARG A 179 -26.73 -1.66 -8.87
CA ARG A 179 -27.35 -0.33 -8.89
C ARG A 179 -26.41 0.71 -8.27
N ARG A 180 -26.67 2.00 -8.52
CA ARG A 180 -25.88 3.14 -7.99
C ARG A 180 -24.37 3.00 -8.20
N ILE A 181 -24.00 2.63 -9.42
CA ILE A 181 -22.61 2.38 -9.80
C ILE A 181 -21.81 3.68 -9.76
N LYS A 182 -20.77 3.71 -8.93
CA LYS A 182 -19.75 4.75 -8.87
C LYS A 182 -18.42 4.16 -9.29
N ARG A 183 -17.76 4.77 -10.27
CA ARG A 183 -16.41 4.40 -10.68
C ARG A 183 -15.42 5.42 -10.14
N ARG A 184 -14.35 4.93 -9.53
CA ARG A 184 -13.19 5.75 -9.19
C ARG A 184 -12.01 5.24 -10.03
N PRO A 185 -11.35 6.13 -10.80
CA PRO A 185 -10.18 5.71 -11.58
C PRO A 185 -9.12 5.13 -10.65
N LEU A 186 -8.30 4.24 -11.20
CA LEU A 186 -7.14 3.71 -10.49
C LEU A 186 -6.25 4.87 -10.03
N ARG A 187 -5.49 4.62 -8.96
CA ARG A 187 -4.59 5.58 -8.33
C ARG A 187 -3.78 6.32 -9.41
N LYS A 188 -3.63 7.65 -9.27
CA LYS A 188 -2.87 8.52 -10.19
C LYS A 188 -1.40 8.12 -10.36
N SER A 189 -0.89 7.24 -9.52
CA SER A 189 0.51 6.84 -9.43
C SER A 189 0.63 5.35 -9.10
N LEU A 190 1.64 4.72 -9.69
CA LEU A 190 2.05 3.36 -9.34
C LEU A 190 2.51 3.31 -7.89
N ARG A 191 2.25 2.16 -7.24
CA ARG A 191 2.63 1.89 -5.85
C ARG A 191 3.41 0.61 -5.74
N ILE A 192 4.43 0.65 -4.90
CA ILE A 192 5.24 -0.51 -4.52
C ILE A 192 5.07 -0.78 -3.03
N ARG A 193 5.20 -2.04 -2.66
CA ARG A 193 5.55 -2.36 -1.28
C ARG A 193 6.97 -1.87 -1.03
N ALA A 194 7.16 -1.18 0.08
CA ALA A 194 8.45 -0.65 0.49
C ALA A 194 8.86 -1.29 1.82
N ASN A 195 10.16 -1.40 2.03
CA ASN A 195 10.75 -1.75 3.32
C ASN A 195 11.79 -0.70 3.66
N VAL A 196 11.31 0.52 3.97
CA VAL A 196 12.17 1.70 4.13
C VAL A 196 11.93 2.32 5.48
N VAL A 197 12.98 2.51 6.25
CA VAL A 197 12.93 3.28 7.50
C VAL A 197 13.05 4.76 7.19
N GLY A 198 12.21 5.56 7.85
CA GLY A 198 12.18 7.02 7.69
C GLY A 198 11.91 7.73 9.00
N LYS A 199 11.79 9.05 8.90
CA LYS A 199 11.36 9.93 9.99
C LYS A 199 10.12 10.70 9.58
N MET A 200 9.14 10.73 10.47
CA MET A 200 8.00 11.62 10.35
C MET A 200 8.18 12.81 11.28
N LEU A 201 8.05 14.02 10.75
CA LEU A 201 7.99 15.25 11.53
C LEU A 201 6.60 15.86 11.38
N VAL A 202 5.79 15.79 12.44
CA VAL A 202 4.52 16.49 12.55
C VAL A 202 4.77 17.83 13.25
N SER A 203 4.06 18.89 12.82
CA SER A 203 4.24 20.22 13.42
C SER A 203 3.95 20.20 14.92
N GLY A 204 4.92 20.63 15.74
CA GLY A 204 4.79 20.68 17.20
C GLY A 204 5.23 19.41 17.93
N GLU A 205 5.57 18.34 17.20
CA GLU A 205 6.06 17.08 17.77
C GLU A 205 7.54 16.83 17.43
N PRO A 206 8.28 16.08 18.27
CA PRO A 206 9.62 15.62 17.90
C PRO A 206 9.55 14.65 16.71
N PRO A 207 10.61 14.57 15.88
CA PRO A 207 10.67 13.59 14.80
C PRO A 207 10.50 12.16 15.34
N ARG A 208 9.62 11.38 14.72
CA ARG A 208 9.37 9.98 15.05
C ARG A 208 9.98 9.06 14.03
N MET A 209 10.61 7.98 14.49
CA MET A 209 11.06 6.90 13.61
C MET A 209 9.86 6.09 13.12
N ILE A 210 9.83 5.80 11.82
CA ILE A 210 8.71 5.12 11.17
C ILE A 210 9.17 4.10 10.14
N HIS A 211 8.29 3.14 9.85
CA HIS A 211 8.48 2.16 8.79
C HIS A 211 7.56 2.44 7.60
N ILE A 212 8.11 2.77 6.44
CA ILE A 212 7.35 2.99 5.21
C ILE A 212 7.11 1.63 4.54
N SER A 213 5.84 1.25 4.42
CA SER A 213 5.40 -0.06 3.91
C SER A 213 4.82 -0.02 2.48
N ASP A 214 4.36 1.15 2.02
CA ASP A 214 3.82 1.38 0.67
C ASP A 214 4.29 2.75 0.18
N LEU A 215 4.72 2.86 -1.07
CA LEU A 215 5.27 4.09 -1.62
C LEU A 215 4.80 4.34 -3.06
N SER A 216 4.45 5.61 -3.36
CA SER A 216 4.19 6.15 -4.70
C SER A 216 4.89 7.49 -4.90
N THR A 217 4.86 8.01 -6.12
CA THR A 217 5.28 9.39 -6.42
C THR A 217 4.40 10.47 -5.78
N THR A 218 3.22 10.11 -5.25
CA THR A 218 2.24 11.07 -4.68
C THR A 218 1.98 10.86 -3.19
N GLY A 219 2.60 9.89 -2.56
CA GLY A 219 2.32 9.57 -1.15
C GLY A 219 2.90 8.24 -0.70
N ALA A 220 2.70 7.95 0.58
CA ALA A 220 3.21 6.74 1.23
C ALA A 220 2.22 6.21 2.27
N SER A 221 2.35 4.94 2.62
CA SER A 221 1.83 4.39 3.88
C SER A 221 2.99 4.01 4.78
N PHE A 222 2.87 4.35 6.07
CA PHE A 222 3.88 4.01 7.06
C PHE A 222 3.24 3.53 8.37
N ARG A 223 4.03 2.82 9.16
CA ARG A 223 3.72 2.34 10.50
C ARG A 223 4.51 3.16 11.51
N SER A 224 3.86 3.50 12.62
CA SER A 224 4.42 4.28 13.73
C SER A 224 4.12 3.56 15.05
N ALA A 225 5.08 3.59 15.96
CA ALA A 225 4.90 3.10 17.33
C ALA A 225 4.08 4.07 18.19
N HIS A 226 4.03 5.35 17.77
CA HIS A 226 3.27 6.39 18.42
C HIS A 226 2.04 6.75 17.60
N ARG A 227 0.94 6.99 18.29
CA ARG A 227 -0.23 7.60 17.68
C ARG A 227 0.13 9.06 17.36
N LEU A 228 0.12 9.40 16.08
CA LEU A 228 0.28 10.78 15.62
C LEU A 228 -1.05 11.48 15.78
N GLU A 229 -1.05 12.64 16.44
CA GLU A 229 -2.22 13.48 16.41
C GLU A 229 -2.32 14.17 15.02
N VAL A 230 -3.54 14.58 14.68
CA VAL A 230 -3.93 15.37 13.50
C VAL A 230 -4.22 14.63 12.18
N SER A 231 -5.51 14.62 11.83
CA SER A 231 -6.01 14.48 10.46
C SER A 231 -5.84 15.82 9.72
N GLY A 232 -4.97 15.87 8.72
CA GLY A 232 -4.73 17.09 7.90
C GLY A 232 -3.62 18.02 8.40
N ALA A 233 -2.82 17.66 9.41
CA ALA A 233 -1.64 18.45 9.76
C ALA A 233 -0.61 18.46 8.62
N PRO A 234 0.06 19.60 8.41
CA PRO A 234 1.32 19.64 7.69
C PRO A 234 2.35 18.77 8.40
N ALA A 235 2.92 17.83 7.66
CA ALA A 235 3.99 16.96 8.11
C ALA A 235 5.14 16.96 7.09
N ARG A 236 6.31 16.50 7.51
CA ARG A 236 7.45 16.24 6.63
C ARG A 236 7.91 14.81 6.81
N LEU A 237 7.86 14.06 5.71
CA LEU A 237 8.36 12.69 5.64
C LEU A 237 9.79 12.71 5.11
N ARG A 238 10.76 12.26 5.91
CA ARG A 238 12.17 12.14 5.53
C ARG A 238 12.57 10.68 5.41
N PHE A 239 13.07 10.26 4.26
CA PHE A 239 13.49 8.88 4.02
C PHE A 239 14.55 8.83 2.93
N ARG A 240 15.27 7.72 2.83
CA ARG A 240 16.26 7.52 1.75
C ARG A 240 15.70 6.59 0.69
N VAL A 241 15.95 6.93 -0.56
CA VAL A 241 15.75 6.02 -1.69
C VAL A 241 17.10 5.67 -2.29
N LYS A 242 17.23 4.40 -2.64
CA LYS A 242 18.42 3.84 -3.25
C LYS A 242 17.99 3.18 -4.57
N THR A 243 18.39 3.81 -5.67
CA THR A 243 18.44 3.14 -6.97
C THR A 243 19.84 2.54 -7.16
N ARG A 244 20.08 1.90 -8.30
CA ARG A 244 21.42 1.39 -8.64
C ARG A 244 22.49 2.48 -8.64
N ASP A 245 22.13 3.63 -9.20
CA ASP A 245 23.08 4.71 -9.48
C ASP A 245 22.96 5.89 -8.51
N TYR A 246 21.85 5.98 -7.77
CA TYR A 246 21.57 7.13 -6.89
C TYR A 246 21.13 6.70 -5.50
N HIS A 247 21.79 7.29 -4.50
CA HIS A 247 21.41 7.17 -3.11
C HIS A 247 21.14 8.59 -2.58
N SER A 248 19.88 8.94 -2.36
CA SER A 248 19.54 10.27 -1.86
C SER A 248 18.55 10.21 -0.71
N GLU A 249 18.69 11.17 0.19
CA GLU A 249 17.63 11.51 1.12
C GLU A 249 16.57 12.33 0.38
N LEU A 250 15.31 12.01 0.65
CA LEU A 250 14.11 12.70 0.21
C LEU A 250 13.43 13.29 1.44
N VAL A 251 13.04 14.55 1.33
CA VAL A 251 12.22 15.25 2.33
C VAL A 251 10.95 15.70 1.63
N ALA A 252 9.84 15.04 1.93
CA ALA A 252 8.55 15.26 1.30
C ALA A 252 7.61 16.04 2.25
N PRO A 253 7.22 17.28 1.92
CA PRO A 253 6.08 17.93 2.56
C PRO A 253 4.81 17.10 2.29
N ALA A 254 4.04 16.82 3.35
CA ALA A 254 2.94 15.88 3.28
C ALA A 254 1.75 16.27 4.16
N LEU A 255 0.60 15.69 3.86
CA LEU A 255 -0.61 15.73 4.70
C LEU A 255 -1.00 14.32 5.12
N ILE A 256 -1.32 14.12 6.40
CA ILE A 256 -1.88 12.86 6.90
C ILE A 256 -3.33 12.76 6.44
N ARG A 257 -3.65 11.72 5.66
CA ARG A 257 -4.96 11.50 5.02
C ARG A 257 -5.79 10.41 5.66
N SER A 258 -5.16 9.45 6.34
CA SER A 258 -5.87 8.36 6.99
C SER A 258 -5.06 7.78 8.13
N GLU A 259 -5.76 7.37 9.18
CA GLU A 259 -5.28 6.54 10.29
C GLU A 259 -6.03 5.21 10.26
N LYS A 260 -5.32 4.11 10.46
CA LYS A 260 -5.88 2.77 10.64
C LYS A 260 -5.06 2.04 11.72
N PRO A 261 -5.69 1.19 12.54
CA PRO A 261 -4.92 0.27 13.37
C PRO A 261 -4.09 -0.66 12.47
N ALA A 262 -2.83 -0.90 12.83
CA ALA A 262 -2.04 -1.95 12.20
C ALA A 262 -2.59 -3.31 12.68
N GLY A 263 -3.52 -3.88 11.93
CA GLY A 263 -4.30 -5.06 12.37
C GLY A 263 -3.48 -6.32 12.69
N ASP A 264 -2.19 -6.32 12.40
CA ASP A 264 -1.21 -7.38 12.61
C ASP A 264 -0.26 -7.14 13.80
N LEU A 265 -0.16 -5.91 14.32
CA LEU A 265 0.76 -5.57 15.41
C LEU A 265 0.06 -4.74 16.50
N PRO A 266 0.01 -5.21 17.76
CA PRO A 266 -0.58 -4.45 18.85
C PRO A 266 0.21 -3.16 19.07
N ASN A 267 -0.50 -2.06 19.39
CA ASN A 267 0.09 -0.74 19.65
C ASN A 267 0.90 -0.13 18.50
N VAL A 268 0.70 -0.62 17.26
CA VAL A 268 1.25 0.00 16.05
C VAL A 268 0.13 0.67 15.27
N TYR A 269 0.41 1.88 14.78
CA TYR A 269 -0.54 2.69 14.04
C TYR A 269 -0.11 2.79 12.58
N GLN A 270 -1.04 2.58 11.65
CA GLN A 270 -0.78 2.72 10.23
C GLN A 270 -1.41 3.99 9.68
N TYR A 271 -0.59 4.78 9.02
CA TYR A 271 -0.99 6.04 8.42
C TYR A 271 -0.85 6.02 6.90
N GLY A 272 -1.66 6.83 6.25
CA GLY A 272 -1.54 7.17 4.84
C GLY A 272 -1.28 8.66 4.70
N VAL A 273 -0.24 9.03 3.96
CA VAL A 273 0.13 10.42 3.68
C VAL A 273 0.09 10.71 2.19
N GLU A 274 -0.33 11.92 1.86
CA GLU A 274 -0.24 12.49 0.52
C GLU A 274 0.89 13.51 0.48
N PHE A 275 1.75 13.42 -0.52
CA PHE A 275 2.79 14.42 -0.77
C PHE A 275 2.17 15.64 -1.41
N LEU A 276 2.51 16.83 -0.91
CA LEU A 276 2.00 18.10 -1.44
C LEU A 276 2.68 18.46 -2.76
N GLU A 277 3.93 18.90 -2.69
CA GLU A 277 4.74 19.21 -3.85
C GLU A 277 6.17 18.73 -3.59
N LEU A 278 6.65 17.88 -4.50
CA LEU A 278 8.04 17.43 -4.54
C LEU A 278 8.75 18.19 -5.64
N ALA A 279 10.00 18.59 -5.39
CA ALA A 279 10.85 19.15 -6.44
C ALA A 279 10.98 18.16 -7.60
N ALA A 280 11.06 18.65 -8.84
CA ALA A 280 11.07 17.81 -10.05
C ALA A 280 12.15 16.71 -10.00
N ALA A 281 13.35 17.03 -9.52
CA ALA A 281 14.43 16.07 -9.35
C ALA A 281 14.11 14.97 -8.31
N GLN A 282 13.51 15.34 -7.18
CA GLN A 282 13.08 14.39 -6.14
C GLN A 282 11.96 13.47 -6.63
N LYS A 283 11.00 14.03 -7.36
CA LYS A 283 9.90 13.28 -7.98
C LYS A 283 10.43 12.29 -9.02
N MET A 284 11.38 12.72 -9.86
CA MET A 284 12.03 11.84 -10.85
C MET A 284 12.79 10.70 -10.18
N LEU A 285 13.61 11.00 -9.16
CA LEU A 285 14.33 9.98 -8.41
C LEU A 285 13.37 8.95 -7.79
N LEU A 286 12.29 9.42 -7.17
CA LEU A 286 11.26 8.56 -6.59
C LEU A 286 10.56 7.72 -7.65
N GLN A 287 10.30 8.28 -8.83
CA GLN A 287 9.73 7.56 -9.96
C GLN A 287 10.68 6.45 -10.46
N CYS A 288 11.97 6.74 -10.65
CA CYS A 288 12.98 5.75 -11.01
C CYS A 288 13.05 4.62 -9.98
N PHE A 289 13.08 4.96 -8.69
CA PHE A 289 13.07 3.97 -7.61
C PHE A 289 11.84 3.05 -7.68
N ILE A 290 10.65 3.61 -7.88
CA ILE A 290 9.41 2.83 -8.01
C ILE A 290 9.47 1.88 -9.21
N TYR A 291 9.94 2.35 -10.37
CA TYR A 291 10.06 1.50 -11.56
C TYR A 291 11.09 0.39 -11.37
N GLU A 292 12.24 0.67 -10.77
CA GLU A 292 13.22 -0.37 -10.43
C GLU A 292 12.59 -1.43 -9.52
N GLN A 293 11.93 -1.02 -8.43
CA GLN A 293 11.29 -1.97 -7.52
C GLN A 293 10.20 -2.81 -8.19
N LEU A 294 9.48 -2.29 -9.19
CA LEU A 294 8.51 -3.07 -9.96
C LEU A 294 9.20 -4.08 -10.90
N LEU A 295 10.28 -3.69 -11.57
CA LEU A 295 11.04 -4.55 -12.47
C LEU A 295 11.72 -5.71 -11.71
N TRP A 296 12.37 -5.40 -10.58
CA TRP A 296 13.13 -6.37 -9.79
C TRP A 296 12.24 -7.13 -8.78
N GLY A 297 11.15 -6.50 -8.32
CA GLY A 297 10.18 -7.13 -7.41
C GLY A 297 9.42 -8.31 -8.03
N GLY A 298 9.31 -8.34 -9.36
CA GLY A 298 8.74 -9.48 -10.11
C GLY A 298 9.65 -10.73 -10.15
N GLN A 299 10.95 -10.61 -9.85
CA GLN A 299 11.93 -11.70 -9.94
C GLN A 299 12.22 -12.40 -8.60
N ARG A 300 11.58 -12.01 -7.49
CA ARG A 300 11.79 -12.62 -6.16
C ARG A 300 10.82 -13.77 -5.82
N ILE A 301 10.14 -14.34 -6.81
CA ILE A 301 9.39 -15.60 -6.68
C ILE A 301 10.10 -16.67 -7.50
N VAL A 302 11.22 -17.19 -6.98
CA VAL A 302 11.73 -18.55 -7.25
C VAL A 302 12.37 -19.06 -5.97
#